data_AF-A0A846DYH5-F1
#
_entry.id   AF-A0A846DYH5-F1
#
_cell.length_a   1.000
_cell.length_b   1.000
_cell.length_c   1.000
_cell.angle_alpha   90.00
_cell.angle_beta   90.00
_cell.angle_gamma   90.00
#
_symmetry.space_group_name_H-M   'P 1'
#
loop_
_entity.id
_entity.type
_entity.pdbx_description
1 polymer ?
#
loop_
_entity_poly.entity_id
_entity_poly.type
_entity_poly.pdbx_seq_one_letter_code
_entity_poly.pdbx_strand_id
1 'polypeptide(L)'
;MNTNNKIIHHIFRDGVSQRGRLLRELEPDYVSVDERDVSDLLTFVQKYATKLNYYDESNRINGDWSSFFGGDVEQMLAYIKNPESFADDPSTQRQLAQPHLVLLFTFLQLLRYPQQQFKALTQRYLDFYYKEVLQLRTKEEVPDKVNVIFELAQGEEAHLINKGTWLSAGQDNQGVNINYATDEDIVVNQAQVASIKTLFIEKNSIGLEEIHNQDNKSDQSFENMLRWAVGRPNQGDQLPDFNGDAVDIDYLKERIYQQINDIEIEQIPQEQEDYIKNKLFFATVENFKYCFEIHDRQIKKADADVQEPTELEWNEVYKILEKAYRKKITMGRRNALKEKREQEEREQLAFKSMMELALGSPNPGDPLPKMPNGYTTLQEIFDHLDQEPVIRYIKEELYLSVADFRKIMEILATTENPDWEEVYRLVEKAQTKKRNFTYPPIGKTEI
;
A
#
# COMPACT_ATOMS: atom_id res chain seq x y z
N MET A 1 25.45 5.02 25.04
CA MET A 1 25.45 4.97 23.56
C MET A 1 24.01 5.13 23.11
N ASN A 2 23.62 6.32 22.65
CA ASN A 2 22.36 6.46 21.93
C ASN A 2 22.57 7.53 20.87
N THR A 3 22.61 7.09 19.62
CA THR A 3 22.94 7.87 18.43
C THR A 3 21.74 8.72 18.02
N ASN A 4 21.95 10.03 17.99
CA ASN A 4 21.06 11.02 17.40
C ASN A 4 20.87 10.75 15.90
N ASN A 5 19.81 10.03 15.53
CA ASN A 5 19.31 10.06 14.15
C ASN A 5 18.50 11.36 13.96
N LYS A 6 19.20 12.39 13.49
CA LYS A 6 18.58 13.53 12.80
C LYS A 6 17.84 12.99 11.59
N ILE A 7 16.53 12.87 11.69
CA ILE A 7 15.66 12.69 10.52
C ILE A 7 15.67 14.02 9.77
N ILE A 8 16.60 14.15 8.83
CA ILE A 8 16.56 15.19 7.81
C ILE A 8 15.42 14.76 6.87
N HIS A 9 14.27 15.42 6.94
CA HIS A 9 13.28 15.35 5.87
C HIS A 9 13.94 15.89 4.59
N HIS A 10 14.61 15.00 3.85
CA HIS A 10 14.90 15.21 2.45
C HIS A 10 13.54 15.22 1.75
N ILE A 11 13.02 16.43 1.53
CA ILE A 11 11.96 16.64 0.55
C ILE A 11 12.52 16.10 -0.76
N PHE A 12 12.08 14.91 -1.16
CA PHE A 12 12.32 14.37 -2.48
C PHE A 12 11.69 15.34 -3.48
N ARG A 13 12.50 16.26 -4.01
CA ARG A 13 12.15 17.03 -5.20
C ARG A 13 12.41 16.08 -6.37
N ASP A 14 11.37 15.48 -6.91
CA ASP A 14 11.38 14.69 -8.16
C ASP A 14 11.68 15.56 -9.41
N GLY A 15 11.83 16.87 -9.23
CA GLY A 15 12.24 17.79 -10.27
C GLY A 15 13.75 17.77 -10.51
N VAL A 16 14.15 17.35 -11.71
CA VAL A 16 15.48 17.66 -12.25
C VAL A 16 15.69 19.18 -12.16
N SER A 17 16.76 19.61 -11.48
CA SER A 17 17.14 21.03 -11.42
C SER A 17 17.22 21.60 -12.84
N GLN A 18 16.91 22.89 -13.05
CA GLN A 18 16.96 23.50 -14.38
C GLN A 18 18.31 23.24 -15.09
N ARG A 19 19.42 23.26 -14.33
CA ARG A 19 20.76 22.93 -14.83
C ARG A 19 20.91 21.48 -15.28
N GLY A 20 20.18 20.55 -14.68
CA GLY A 20 20.14 19.13 -15.08
C GLY A 20 19.20 18.82 -16.24
N ARG A 21 18.49 19.81 -16.79
CA ARG A 21 17.66 19.66 -18.01
C ARG A 21 18.40 20.00 -19.30
N LEU A 22 19.65 20.47 -19.19
CA LEU A 22 20.47 20.77 -20.35
C LEU A 22 21.02 19.44 -20.89
N LEU A 23 20.44 18.97 -21.99
CA LEU A 23 20.93 17.80 -22.71
C LEU A 23 22.28 18.18 -23.33
N ARG A 24 23.34 17.48 -22.93
CA ARG A 24 24.69 17.71 -23.48
C ARG A 24 24.70 17.51 -25.00
N GLU A 25 23.82 16.66 -25.50
CA GLU A 25 23.61 16.37 -26.92
C GLU A 25 23.13 17.57 -27.74
N LEU A 26 22.58 18.60 -27.08
CA LEU A 26 22.14 19.85 -27.70
C LEU A 26 23.21 20.95 -27.62
N GLU A 27 24.37 20.67 -27.02
CA GLU A 27 25.47 21.62 -27.03
C GLU A 27 26.08 21.72 -28.45
N PRO A 28 26.45 22.93 -28.92
CA PRO A 28 26.85 23.12 -30.31
C PRO A 28 28.19 22.47 -30.66
N ASP A 29 29.00 22.18 -29.65
CA ASP A 29 30.29 21.50 -29.73
C ASP A 29 30.21 20.03 -29.33
N TYR A 30 29.00 19.48 -29.11
CA TYR A 30 28.80 18.06 -28.83
C TYR A 30 29.23 17.16 -29.99
N VAL A 31 28.92 17.57 -31.23
CA VAL A 31 29.34 16.89 -32.46
C VAL A 31 29.99 17.92 -33.39
N SER A 32 31.19 17.59 -33.87
CA SER A 32 31.88 18.36 -34.91
C SER A 32 31.75 17.66 -36.26
N VAL A 33 31.69 18.43 -37.35
CA VAL A 33 31.69 17.89 -38.72
C VAL A 33 33.04 17.20 -39.04
N ASP A 34 34.13 17.68 -38.42
CA ASP A 34 35.45 17.04 -38.44
C ASP A 34 35.98 16.97 -37.02
N GLU A 35 36.18 15.76 -36.52
CA GLU A 35 36.67 15.48 -35.16
C GLU A 35 38.15 15.09 -35.13
N ARG A 36 38.80 14.99 -36.31
CA ARG A 36 40.21 14.61 -36.39
C ARG A 36 41.08 15.70 -35.80
N ASP A 37 41.86 15.33 -34.80
CA ASP A 37 42.85 16.22 -34.23
C ASP A 37 44.15 16.23 -35.07
N VAL A 38 45.14 17.00 -34.63
CA VAL A 38 46.42 17.08 -35.35
C VAL A 38 47.17 15.74 -35.33
N SER A 39 46.98 14.92 -34.29
CA SER A 39 47.57 13.58 -34.18
C SER A 39 46.99 12.64 -35.22
N ASP A 40 45.66 12.65 -35.35
CA ASP A 40 44.93 11.87 -36.33
C ASP A 40 45.36 12.24 -37.75
N LEU A 41 45.52 13.54 -38.02
CA LEU A 41 45.95 14.05 -39.32
C LEU A 41 47.40 13.68 -39.64
N LEU A 42 48.33 13.77 -38.68
CA LEU A 42 49.71 13.32 -38.85
C LEU A 42 49.78 11.82 -39.12
N THR A 43 49.06 11.02 -38.34
CA THR A 43 48.95 9.57 -38.52
C THR A 43 48.36 9.23 -39.89
N PHE A 44 47.33 9.97 -40.32
CA PHE A 44 46.73 9.83 -41.64
C PHE A 44 47.74 10.11 -42.75
N VAL A 45 48.49 11.22 -42.67
CA VAL A 45 49.51 11.57 -43.66
C VAL A 45 50.59 10.50 -43.75
N GLN A 46 51.10 10.02 -42.61
CA GLN A 46 52.10 8.95 -42.58
C GLN A 46 51.59 7.66 -43.23
N LYS A 47 50.35 7.24 -42.91
CA LYS A 47 49.73 6.07 -43.53
C LYS A 47 49.50 6.28 -45.03
N TYR A 48 49.03 7.45 -45.43
CA TYR A 48 48.78 7.78 -46.83
C TYR A 48 50.06 7.78 -47.66
N ALA A 49 51.16 8.26 -47.09
CA ALA A 49 52.47 8.29 -47.75
C ALA A 49 52.97 6.89 -48.16
N THR A 50 52.65 5.83 -47.41
CA THR A 50 52.99 4.44 -47.76
C THR A 50 52.29 3.92 -49.03
N LYS A 51 51.25 4.63 -49.49
CA LYS A 51 50.48 4.26 -50.69
C LYS A 51 50.95 5.00 -51.94
N LEU A 52 51.89 5.93 -51.78
CA LEU A 52 52.41 6.74 -52.87
C LEU A 52 53.81 6.24 -53.26
N ASN A 53 53.98 5.88 -54.53
CA ASN A 53 55.30 5.51 -55.05
C ASN A 53 56.23 6.72 -55.04
N TYR A 54 57.45 6.52 -54.55
CA TYR A 54 58.53 7.49 -54.70
C TYR A 54 59.32 7.19 -55.98
N TYR A 55 59.56 8.22 -56.79
CA TYR A 55 60.35 8.12 -58.01
C TYR A 55 61.69 8.82 -57.80
N ASP A 56 62.79 8.12 -58.09
CA ASP A 56 64.13 8.69 -58.00
C ASP A 56 64.46 9.66 -59.16
N GLU A 57 65.67 10.23 -59.15
CA GLU A 57 66.14 11.17 -60.19
C GLU A 57 66.23 10.55 -61.59
N SER A 58 66.24 9.21 -61.67
CA SER A 58 66.18 8.45 -62.94
C SER A 58 64.74 8.05 -63.33
N ASN A 59 63.74 8.59 -62.64
CA ASN A 59 62.31 8.29 -62.79
C ASN A 59 61.96 6.81 -62.57
N ARG A 60 62.66 6.13 -61.66
CA ARG A 60 62.37 4.74 -61.27
C ARG A 60 61.73 4.69 -59.89
N ILE A 61 60.81 3.74 -59.70
CA ILE A 61 60.18 3.52 -58.40
C ILE A 61 61.25 3.03 -57.41
N ASN A 62 61.43 3.78 -56.33
CA ASN A 62 62.40 3.51 -55.27
C ASN A 62 61.73 3.70 -53.90
N GLY A 63 60.85 2.76 -53.54
CA GLY A 63 60.08 2.80 -52.30
C GLY A 63 58.86 3.72 -52.37
N ASP A 64 58.50 4.29 -51.23
CA ASP A 64 57.31 5.13 -51.04
C ASP A 64 57.66 6.46 -50.35
N TRP A 65 56.66 7.32 -50.17
CA TRP A 65 56.86 8.64 -49.53
C TRP A 65 56.92 8.59 -48.00
N SER A 66 56.87 7.42 -47.36
CA SER A 66 56.84 7.32 -45.88
C SER A 66 58.06 7.96 -45.21
N SER A 67 59.24 7.84 -45.84
CA SER A 67 60.49 8.44 -45.34
C SER A 67 60.44 9.97 -45.30
N PHE A 68 59.62 10.59 -46.15
CA PHE A 68 59.45 12.05 -46.21
C PHE A 68 58.58 12.60 -45.06
N PHE A 69 57.74 11.77 -44.45
CA PHE A 69 56.89 12.14 -43.31
C PHE A 69 57.21 11.31 -42.06
N GLY A 70 58.38 10.68 -42.04
CA GLY A 70 58.81 9.77 -40.99
C GLY A 70 59.13 10.48 -39.68
N GLY A 71 58.88 9.80 -38.57
CA GLY A 71 59.15 10.29 -37.22
C GLY A 71 58.01 9.96 -36.26
N ASP A 72 58.25 10.22 -34.98
CA ASP A 72 57.28 9.94 -33.93
C ASP A 72 56.21 11.03 -33.86
N VAL A 73 54.94 10.62 -33.87
CA VAL A 73 53.79 11.54 -33.89
C VAL A 73 53.72 12.37 -32.61
N GLU A 74 54.07 11.80 -31.46
CA GLU A 74 54.05 12.54 -30.19
C GLU A 74 55.11 13.65 -30.17
N GLN A 75 56.33 13.35 -30.65
CA GLN A 75 57.39 14.35 -30.82
C GLN A 75 56.99 15.45 -31.80
N MET A 76 56.38 15.09 -32.95
CA MET A 76 55.88 16.07 -33.91
C MET A 76 54.81 16.98 -33.28
N LEU A 77 53.86 16.42 -32.53
CA LEU A 77 52.83 17.19 -31.83
C LEU A 77 53.39 18.13 -30.77
N ALA A 78 54.36 17.65 -29.99
CA ALA A 78 55.05 18.47 -29.00
C ALA A 78 55.76 19.65 -29.68
N TYR A 79 56.44 19.40 -30.80
CA TYR A 79 57.12 20.43 -31.57
C TYR A 79 56.14 21.45 -32.18
N ILE A 80 54.99 21.00 -32.71
CA ILE A 80 53.92 21.88 -33.20
C ILE A 80 53.38 22.80 -32.09
N LYS A 81 53.30 22.31 -30.85
CA LYS A 81 52.80 23.08 -29.70
C LYS A 81 53.84 24.07 -29.17
N ASN A 82 55.08 23.62 -29.02
CA ASN A 82 56.18 24.42 -28.49
C ASN A 82 57.53 23.94 -29.07
N PRO A 83 58.02 24.55 -30.16
CA PRO A 83 59.31 24.19 -30.75
C PRO A 83 60.51 24.34 -29.79
N GLU A 84 60.41 25.25 -28.81
CA GLU A 84 61.49 25.53 -27.85
C GLU A 84 61.68 24.40 -26.83
N SER A 85 60.70 23.50 -26.66
CA SER A 85 60.82 22.36 -25.73
C SER A 85 61.90 21.35 -26.12
N PHE A 86 62.45 21.46 -27.33
CA PHE A 86 63.52 20.59 -27.84
C PHE A 86 64.89 21.29 -27.85
N ALA A 87 65.04 22.46 -27.23
CA ALA A 87 66.31 23.19 -27.22
C ALA A 87 67.48 22.38 -26.61
N ASP A 88 67.20 21.49 -25.66
CA ASP A 88 68.18 20.62 -25.01
C ASP A 88 68.45 19.31 -25.78
N ASP A 89 67.75 19.05 -26.90
CA ASP A 89 67.96 17.91 -27.81
C ASP A 89 68.17 18.39 -29.26
N PRO A 90 69.40 18.84 -29.60
CA PRO A 90 69.71 19.38 -30.93
C PRO A 90 69.50 18.38 -32.08
N SER A 91 69.58 17.07 -31.82
CA SER A 91 69.35 16.02 -32.81
C SER A 91 67.90 15.95 -33.23
N THR A 92 66.99 15.79 -32.27
CA THR A 92 65.55 15.72 -32.51
C THR A 92 65.03 17.05 -33.03
N GLN A 93 65.52 18.17 -32.49
CA GLN A 93 65.17 19.49 -32.99
C GLN A 93 65.53 19.66 -34.47
N ARG A 94 66.73 19.23 -34.90
CA ARG A 94 67.14 19.30 -36.31
C ARG A 94 66.28 18.40 -37.20
N GLN A 95 65.87 17.23 -36.72
CA GLN A 95 65.00 16.33 -37.46
C GLN A 95 63.60 16.93 -37.67
N LEU A 96 63.01 17.51 -36.63
CA LEU A 96 61.67 18.11 -36.69
C LEU A 96 61.65 19.48 -37.39
N ALA A 97 62.76 20.21 -37.37
CA ALA A 97 62.92 21.50 -38.05
C ALA A 97 63.20 21.39 -39.56
N GLN A 98 63.14 20.19 -40.14
CA GLN A 98 63.34 20.02 -41.58
C GLN A 98 62.26 20.81 -42.36
N PRO A 99 62.62 21.55 -43.42
CA PRO A 99 61.70 22.49 -44.07
C PRO A 99 60.36 21.90 -44.51
N HIS A 100 60.34 20.65 -44.96
CA HIS A 100 59.12 19.98 -45.39
C HIS A 100 58.19 19.61 -44.23
N LEU A 101 58.74 19.22 -43.07
CA LEU A 101 57.95 18.95 -41.86
C LEU A 101 57.41 20.25 -41.29
N VAL A 102 58.22 21.31 -41.22
CA VAL A 102 57.76 22.63 -40.76
C VAL A 102 56.64 23.17 -41.65
N LEU A 103 56.73 22.96 -42.98
CA LEU A 103 55.66 23.31 -43.90
C LEU A 103 54.36 22.53 -43.61
N LEU A 104 54.46 21.21 -43.40
CA LEU A 104 53.32 20.37 -43.02
C LEU A 104 52.72 20.82 -41.68
N PHE A 105 53.55 21.07 -40.66
CA PHE A 105 53.14 21.53 -39.34
C PHE A 105 52.38 22.85 -39.42
N THR A 106 52.91 23.80 -40.20
CA THR A 106 52.26 25.09 -40.45
C THR A 106 50.91 24.90 -41.14
N PHE A 107 50.84 24.03 -42.16
CA PHE A 107 49.58 23.70 -42.82
C PHE A 107 48.54 23.13 -41.84
N LEU A 108 48.92 22.18 -40.98
CA LEU A 108 48.03 21.59 -39.99
C LEU A 108 47.57 22.60 -38.93
N GLN A 109 48.41 23.56 -38.57
CA GLN A 109 48.00 24.68 -37.70
C GLN A 109 46.97 25.58 -38.38
N LEU A 110 47.15 25.90 -39.66
CA LEU A 110 46.21 26.72 -40.44
C LEU A 110 44.88 26.01 -40.69
N LEU A 111 44.89 24.67 -40.83
CA LEU A 111 43.69 23.87 -41.04
C LEU A 111 42.69 23.97 -39.87
N ARG A 112 43.14 24.37 -38.69
CA ARG A 112 42.28 24.57 -37.51
C ARG A 112 41.26 25.70 -37.69
N TYR A 113 41.54 26.72 -38.50
CA TYR A 113 40.62 27.86 -38.68
C TYR A 113 39.34 27.46 -39.43
N PRO A 114 39.40 26.77 -40.59
CA PRO A 114 38.20 26.17 -41.19
C PRO A 114 37.48 25.18 -40.27
N GLN A 115 38.21 24.35 -39.51
CA GLN A 115 37.60 23.41 -38.58
C GLN A 115 36.76 24.10 -37.48
N GLN A 116 37.21 25.25 -36.97
CA GLN A 116 36.43 26.04 -36.02
C GLN A 116 35.11 26.57 -36.60
N GLN A 117 35.05 26.84 -37.90
CA GLN A 117 33.82 27.30 -38.55
C GLN A 117 32.74 26.21 -38.57
N PHE A 118 33.11 24.93 -38.50
CA PHE A 118 32.13 23.84 -38.36
C PHE A 118 31.37 23.90 -37.03
N LYS A 119 31.98 24.37 -35.94
CA LYS A 119 31.26 24.59 -34.66
C LYS A 119 30.15 25.62 -34.81
N ALA A 120 30.41 26.71 -35.53
CA ALA A 120 29.41 27.73 -35.83
C ALA A 120 28.29 27.20 -36.75
N LEU A 121 28.62 26.26 -37.65
CA LEU A 121 27.63 25.60 -38.49
C LEU A 121 26.66 24.74 -37.67
N THR A 122 27.15 23.96 -36.70
CA THR A 122 26.31 23.15 -35.81
C THR A 122 25.36 24.03 -34.99
N GLN A 123 25.85 25.11 -34.39
CA GLN A 123 24.99 26.09 -33.69
C GLN A 123 23.88 26.64 -34.60
N ARG A 124 24.25 27.10 -35.80
CA ARG A 124 23.29 27.66 -36.76
C ARG A 124 22.25 26.65 -37.20
N TYR A 125 22.63 25.40 -37.39
CA TYR A 125 21.70 24.33 -37.72
C TYR A 125 20.72 24.05 -36.58
N LEU A 126 21.21 23.98 -35.33
CA LEU A 126 20.35 23.81 -34.15
C LEU A 126 19.37 24.98 -34.00
N ASP A 127 19.83 26.22 -34.15
CA ASP A 127 18.97 27.41 -34.13
C ASP A 127 17.93 27.37 -35.24
N PHE A 128 18.34 27.08 -36.48
CA PHE A 128 17.43 26.96 -37.62
C PHE A 128 16.36 25.89 -37.36
N TYR A 129 16.78 24.69 -36.98
CA TYR A 129 15.87 23.57 -36.80
C TYR A 129 14.90 23.81 -35.62
N TYR A 130 15.41 24.19 -34.45
CA TYR A 130 14.57 24.35 -33.27
C TYR A 130 13.80 25.67 -33.23
N LYS A 131 14.37 26.80 -33.67
CA LYS A 131 13.72 28.12 -33.59
C LYS A 131 12.97 28.51 -34.87
N GLU A 132 13.44 28.13 -36.06
CA GLU A 132 12.79 28.52 -37.32
C GLU A 132 11.84 27.45 -37.86
N VAL A 133 12.27 26.18 -37.92
CA VAL A 133 11.45 25.07 -38.43
C VAL A 133 10.41 24.61 -37.40
N LEU A 134 10.87 24.25 -36.20
CA LEU A 134 9.98 23.79 -35.12
C LEU A 134 9.33 24.95 -34.34
N GLN A 135 9.81 26.18 -34.54
CA GLN A 135 9.28 27.38 -33.88
C GLN A 135 9.22 27.27 -32.35
N LEU A 136 10.15 26.52 -31.76
CA LEU A 136 10.27 26.46 -30.32
C LEU A 136 10.69 27.83 -29.79
N ARG A 137 10.01 28.26 -28.74
CA ARG A 137 10.32 29.49 -28.03
C ARG A 137 10.94 29.15 -26.70
N THR A 138 11.95 29.93 -26.30
CA THR A 138 12.46 29.88 -24.93
C THR A 138 11.31 30.16 -23.99
N LYS A 139 11.14 29.29 -22.99
CA LYS A 139 10.12 29.49 -21.96
C LYS A 139 10.43 30.77 -21.20
N GLU A 140 9.43 31.61 -20.99
CA GLU A 140 9.57 32.83 -20.20
C GLU A 140 10.01 32.51 -18.76
N GLU A 141 10.73 33.46 -18.18
CA GLU A 141 11.12 33.41 -16.78
C GLU A 141 9.86 33.49 -15.90
N VAL A 142 9.76 32.58 -14.94
CA VAL A 142 8.66 32.57 -13.96
C VAL A 142 9.22 33.13 -12.66
N PRO A 143 8.70 34.27 -12.17
CA PRO A 143 9.10 34.82 -10.87
C PRO A 143 8.88 33.80 -9.76
N ASP A 144 9.81 33.76 -8.82
CA ASP A 144 9.69 32.95 -7.62
C ASP A 144 8.67 33.53 -6.63
N LYS A 145 8.18 32.68 -5.74
CA LYS A 145 7.19 33.04 -4.72
C LYS A 145 7.69 32.63 -3.34
N VAL A 146 7.44 33.47 -2.35
CA VAL A 146 7.82 33.25 -0.95
C VAL A 146 6.64 33.53 -0.03
N ASN A 147 6.57 32.79 1.08
CA ASN A 147 5.61 33.08 2.15
C ASN A 147 6.26 34.06 3.13
N VAL A 148 5.56 35.14 3.45
CA VAL A 148 6.01 36.17 4.39
C VAL A 148 5.04 36.23 5.56
N ILE A 149 5.58 36.31 6.78
CA ILE A 149 4.79 36.50 8.00
C ILE A 149 4.97 37.96 8.41
N PHE A 150 3.84 38.64 8.67
CA PHE A 150 3.84 40.02 9.15
C PHE A 150 3.53 40.04 10.64
N GLU A 151 4.26 40.86 11.38
CA GLU A 151 3.99 41.15 12.79
C GLU A 151 3.63 42.64 12.92
N LEU A 152 2.63 42.93 13.74
CA LEU A 152 2.24 44.32 14.03
C LEU A 152 3.24 44.97 14.98
N ALA A 153 3.49 46.26 14.76
CA ALA A 153 4.19 47.10 15.72
C ALA A 153 3.36 47.24 17.02
N GLN A 154 4.05 47.51 18.13
CA GLN A 154 3.40 47.68 19.42
C GLN A 154 2.42 48.85 19.41
N GLY A 155 1.17 48.60 19.80
CA GLY A 155 0.11 49.62 19.89
C GLY A 155 -0.87 49.65 18.71
N GLU A 156 -0.62 48.88 17.65
CA GLU A 156 -1.54 48.73 16.51
C GLU A 156 -2.48 47.52 16.72
N GLU A 157 -3.77 47.68 16.44
CA GLU A 157 -4.76 46.58 16.52
C GLU A 157 -4.88 45.81 15.21
N ALA A 158 -4.83 46.52 14.09
CA ALA A 158 -4.87 45.95 12.74
C ALA A 158 -4.23 46.89 11.71
N HIS A 159 -3.66 46.32 10.64
CA HIS A 159 -3.09 47.08 9.54
C HIS A 159 -3.40 46.44 8.19
N LEU A 160 -3.82 47.25 7.21
CA LEU A 160 -4.07 46.79 5.83
C LEU A 160 -2.79 46.93 5.00
N ILE A 161 -2.33 45.82 4.44
CA ILE A 161 -1.28 45.76 3.44
C ILE A 161 -1.95 45.56 2.09
N ASN A 162 -1.82 46.52 1.19
CA ASN A 162 -2.39 46.41 -0.15
C ASN A 162 -1.58 45.43 -1.00
N LYS A 163 -2.24 44.82 -1.98
CA LYS A 163 -1.61 44.12 -3.09
C LYS A 163 -0.61 45.03 -3.79
N GLY A 164 0.55 44.48 -4.16
CA GLY A 164 1.61 45.24 -4.82
C GLY A 164 2.54 45.97 -3.86
N THR A 165 2.39 45.78 -2.54
CA THR A 165 3.31 46.36 -1.56
C THR A 165 4.69 45.74 -1.70
N TRP A 166 5.71 46.57 -1.89
CA TRP A 166 7.09 46.13 -2.10
C TRP A 166 7.74 45.66 -0.80
N LEU A 167 8.36 44.48 -0.86
CA LEU A 167 9.11 43.84 0.22
C LEU A 167 10.55 43.64 -0.26
N SER A 168 11.52 44.21 0.45
CA SER A 168 12.94 44.04 0.12
C SER A 168 13.47 42.70 0.63
N ALA A 169 14.21 41.98 -0.21
CA ALA A 169 14.83 40.69 0.11
C ALA A 169 16.36 40.74 0.02
N GLY A 170 16.96 41.93 0.11
CA GLY A 170 18.42 42.12 0.02
C GLY A 170 18.92 42.21 -1.42
N GLN A 171 20.14 41.73 -1.67
CA GLN A 171 20.82 41.80 -2.97
C GLN A 171 21.24 40.40 -3.44
N ASP A 172 21.28 40.21 -4.75
CA ASP A 172 21.84 39.02 -5.36
C ASP A 172 23.39 39.02 -5.40
N ASN A 173 23.98 37.95 -5.93
CA ASN A 173 25.43 37.80 -6.04
C ASN A 173 26.10 38.80 -7.01
N GLN A 174 25.32 39.57 -7.78
CA GLN A 174 25.79 40.62 -8.67
C GLN A 174 25.56 42.03 -8.07
N GLY A 175 25.01 42.12 -6.85
CA GLY A 175 24.70 43.38 -6.18
C GLY A 175 23.37 44.01 -6.61
N VAL A 176 22.50 43.28 -7.31
CA VAL A 176 21.19 43.76 -7.75
C VAL A 176 20.17 43.54 -6.63
N ASN A 177 19.39 44.58 -6.29
CA ASN A 177 18.36 44.48 -5.27
C ASN A 177 17.24 43.51 -5.69
N ILE A 178 16.89 42.59 -4.79
CA ILE A 178 15.76 41.67 -4.96
C ILE A 178 14.58 42.26 -4.21
N ASN A 179 13.46 42.43 -4.90
CA ASN A 179 12.22 42.89 -4.30
C ASN A 179 11.06 41.99 -4.71
N TYR A 180 10.19 41.67 -3.74
CA TYR A 180 8.92 40.99 -3.97
C TYR A 180 7.78 42.00 -3.81
N ALA A 181 6.63 41.65 -4.38
CA ALA A 181 5.39 42.39 -4.17
C ALA A 181 4.35 41.44 -3.56
N THR A 182 3.54 41.93 -2.65
CA THR A 182 2.37 41.18 -2.14
C THR A 182 1.39 40.91 -3.29
N ASP A 183 0.82 39.72 -3.34
CA ASP A 183 -0.07 39.27 -4.44
C ASP A 183 -1.56 39.51 -4.16
N GLU A 184 -1.90 39.82 -2.90
CA GLU A 184 -3.25 40.16 -2.42
C GLU A 184 -3.25 41.22 -1.31
N ASP A 185 -4.45 41.74 -1.02
CA ASP A 185 -4.70 42.64 0.11
C ASP A 185 -4.82 41.81 1.41
N ILE A 186 -4.06 42.14 2.45
CA ILE A 186 -4.03 41.40 3.72
C ILE A 186 -4.27 42.35 4.89
N VAL A 187 -5.21 42.03 5.77
CA VAL A 187 -5.38 42.72 7.06
C VAL A 187 -4.66 41.92 8.15
N VAL A 188 -3.52 42.45 8.60
CA VAL A 188 -2.72 41.86 9.68
C VAL A 188 -3.31 42.32 11.01
N ASN A 189 -3.57 41.39 11.93
CA ASN A 189 -4.12 41.65 13.27
C ASN A 189 -3.29 40.94 14.35
N GLN A 190 -3.71 41.03 15.61
CA GLN A 190 -3.01 40.45 16.76
C GLN A 190 -3.22 38.93 16.95
N ALA A 191 -3.94 38.23 16.05
CA ALA A 191 -4.21 36.81 16.20
C ALA A 191 -2.97 35.95 15.96
N GLN A 192 -2.74 34.97 16.83
CA GLN A 192 -1.61 34.03 16.74
C GLN A 192 -2.10 32.59 16.90
N VAL A 193 -1.41 31.65 16.25
CA VAL A 193 -1.67 30.22 16.42
C VAL A 193 -1.17 29.78 17.80
N ALA A 194 -2.08 29.66 18.78
CA ALA A 194 -1.73 29.31 20.16
C ALA A 194 -1.31 27.84 20.34
N SER A 195 -1.96 26.90 19.64
CA SER A 195 -1.57 25.49 19.63
C SER A 195 -2.18 24.75 18.45
N ILE A 196 -1.49 23.73 17.96
CA ILE A 196 -2.00 22.74 17.00
C ILE A 196 -1.98 21.38 17.69
N LYS A 197 -3.11 20.67 17.68
CA LYS A 197 -3.24 19.34 18.29
C LYS A 197 -3.79 18.34 17.27
N THR A 198 -3.28 17.12 17.31
CA THR A 198 -3.77 16.00 16.48
C THR A 198 -4.24 14.88 17.40
N LEU A 199 -5.39 14.27 17.11
CA LEU A 199 -5.88 13.07 17.78
C LEU A 199 -5.61 11.85 16.89
N PHE A 200 -4.89 10.86 17.42
CA PHE A 200 -4.69 9.56 16.79
C PHE A 200 -5.34 8.48 17.65
N ILE A 201 -6.18 7.64 17.04
CA ILE A 201 -6.82 6.51 17.70
C ILE A 201 -6.35 5.24 17.00
N GLU A 202 -5.54 4.45 17.71
CA GLU A 202 -5.13 3.12 17.26
C GLU A 202 -6.14 2.08 17.78
N LYS A 203 -6.85 1.41 16.87
CA LYS A 203 -7.78 0.32 17.22
C LYS A 203 -7.13 -1.01 16.88
N ASN A 204 -6.38 -1.57 17.83
CA ASN A 204 -5.81 -2.92 17.69
C ASN A 204 -6.91 -3.97 17.88
N SER A 205 -7.09 -4.85 16.89
CA SER A 205 -7.83 -6.10 17.07
C SER A 205 -6.84 -7.23 17.30
N ILE A 206 -6.98 -7.93 18.42
CA ILE A 206 -6.17 -9.11 18.73
C ILE A 206 -6.92 -10.33 18.18
N GLY A 207 -6.35 -11.05 17.22
CA GLY A 207 -6.89 -12.29 16.70
C GLY A 207 -6.56 -13.50 17.58
N LEU A 208 -7.17 -14.64 17.28
CA LEU A 208 -6.93 -15.89 18.01
C LEU A 208 -5.47 -16.33 17.94
N GLU A 209 -4.81 -16.10 16.81
CA GLU A 209 -3.40 -16.41 16.64
C GLU A 209 -2.52 -15.58 17.57
N GLU A 210 -2.75 -14.26 17.67
CA GLU A 210 -2.00 -13.43 18.61
C GLU A 210 -2.25 -13.84 20.06
N ILE A 211 -3.50 -14.14 20.44
CA ILE A 211 -3.85 -14.63 21.79
C ILE A 211 -3.07 -15.92 22.10
N HIS A 212 -3.06 -16.85 21.16
CA HIS A 212 -2.40 -18.13 21.31
C HIS A 212 -0.86 -18.01 21.36
N ASN A 213 -0.28 -17.04 20.65
CA ASN A 213 1.16 -16.81 20.65
C ASN A 213 1.68 -16.06 21.90
N GLN A 214 0.81 -15.46 22.73
CA GLN A 214 1.22 -14.68 23.92
C GLN A 214 2.09 -15.47 24.91
N ASP A 215 1.86 -16.77 25.01
CA ASP A 215 2.62 -17.67 25.88
C ASP A 215 3.11 -18.90 25.11
N ASN A 216 3.67 -18.66 23.92
CA ASN A 216 4.31 -19.67 23.08
C ASN A 216 3.45 -20.92 22.83
N LYS A 217 2.14 -20.74 22.65
CA LYS A 217 1.17 -21.82 22.39
C LYS A 217 1.11 -22.85 23.53
N SER A 218 1.22 -22.39 24.78
CA SER A 218 1.03 -23.19 26.00
C SER A 218 -0.45 -23.59 26.23
N ASP A 219 -0.69 -24.49 27.18
CA ASP A 219 -2.04 -24.82 27.66
C ASP A 219 -2.84 -23.58 28.07
N GLN A 220 -2.20 -22.63 28.76
CA GLN A 220 -2.85 -21.39 29.19
C GLN A 220 -3.28 -20.53 27.99
N SER A 221 -2.43 -20.40 26.98
CA SER A 221 -2.75 -19.60 25.78
C SER A 221 -3.81 -20.27 24.91
N PHE A 222 -3.84 -21.60 24.86
CA PHE A 222 -4.87 -22.37 24.18
C PHE A 222 -6.22 -22.26 24.91
N GLU A 223 -6.24 -22.36 26.25
CA GLU A 223 -7.44 -22.08 27.04
C GLU A 223 -7.96 -20.67 26.79
N ASN A 224 -7.07 -19.66 26.82
CA ASN A 224 -7.44 -18.29 26.56
C ASN A 224 -8.08 -18.16 25.18
N MET A 225 -7.47 -18.74 24.15
CA MET A 225 -8.03 -18.76 22.80
C MET A 225 -9.45 -19.37 22.77
N LEU A 226 -9.67 -20.50 23.46
CA LEU A 226 -11.00 -21.10 23.60
C LEU A 226 -11.98 -20.17 24.34
N ARG A 227 -11.57 -19.55 25.44
CA ARG A 227 -12.38 -18.60 26.21
C ARG A 227 -12.78 -17.38 25.39
N TRP A 228 -11.89 -16.87 24.55
CA TRP A 228 -12.19 -15.79 23.62
C TRP A 228 -13.22 -16.20 22.56
N ALA A 229 -13.15 -17.45 22.06
CA ALA A 229 -14.11 -17.96 21.09
C ALA A 229 -15.48 -18.32 21.71
N VAL A 230 -15.50 -19.01 22.85
CA VAL A 230 -16.70 -19.70 23.36
C VAL A 230 -17.03 -19.44 24.83
N GLY A 231 -16.19 -18.68 25.55
CA GLY A 231 -16.40 -18.32 26.96
C GLY A 231 -17.65 -17.46 27.18
N ARG A 232 -18.20 -17.44 28.40
CA ARG A 232 -19.47 -16.75 28.72
C ARG A 232 -19.41 -16.05 30.09
N PRO A 233 -20.21 -14.97 30.31
CA PRO A 233 -21.15 -14.36 29.37
C PRO A 233 -20.49 -13.58 28.22
N ASN A 234 -19.30 -13.01 28.44
CA ASN A 234 -18.57 -12.24 27.43
C ASN A 234 -17.40 -13.03 26.83
N GLN A 235 -16.80 -12.50 25.76
CA GLN A 235 -15.56 -13.07 25.21
C GLN A 235 -14.44 -13.01 26.24
N GLY A 236 -13.67 -14.09 26.37
CA GLY A 236 -12.55 -14.17 27.31
C GLY A 236 -12.95 -14.53 28.74
N ASP A 237 -14.26 -14.59 29.05
CA ASP A 237 -14.75 -15.12 30.34
C ASP A 237 -14.56 -16.65 30.42
N GLN A 238 -15.08 -17.29 31.47
CA GLN A 238 -14.90 -18.72 31.70
C GLN A 238 -15.56 -19.58 30.62
N LEU A 239 -15.02 -20.78 30.40
CA LEU A 239 -15.68 -21.78 29.55
C LEU A 239 -17.01 -22.21 30.19
N PRO A 240 -18.02 -22.58 29.37
CA PRO A 240 -19.28 -23.12 29.89
C PRO A 240 -19.05 -24.29 30.86
N ASP A 241 -19.85 -24.39 31.92
CA ASP A 241 -19.80 -25.55 32.81
C ASP A 241 -20.23 -26.84 32.08
N PHE A 242 -19.71 -27.98 32.54
CA PHE A 242 -20.18 -29.30 32.14
C PHE A 242 -20.77 -30.01 33.36
N ASN A 243 -22.07 -30.32 33.31
CA ASN A 243 -22.81 -30.92 34.44
C ASN A 243 -22.64 -30.18 35.78
N GLY A 244 -22.47 -28.86 35.74
CA GLY A 244 -22.27 -28.01 36.92
C GLY A 244 -20.82 -27.89 37.41
N ASP A 245 -19.88 -28.63 36.81
CA ASP A 245 -18.45 -28.51 37.10
C ASP A 245 -17.84 -27.34 36.32
N ALA A 246 -16.91 -26.63 36.98
CA ALA A 246 -16.08 -25.63 36.30
C ALA A 246 -15.15 -26.30 35.30
N VAL A 247 -15.05 -25.72 34.10
CA VAL A 247 -14.26 -26.28 33.00
C VAL A 247 -13.08 -25.36 32.68
N ASP A 248 -11.89 -25.94 32.76
CA ASP A 248 -10.62 -25.37 32.31
C ASP A 248 -9.98 -26.29 31.24
N ILE A 249 -8.76 -25.97 30.82
CA ILE A 249 -8.05 -26.79 29.81
C ILE A 249 -7.78 -28.22 30.29
N ASP A 250 -7.45 -28.41 31.56
CA ASP A 250 -7.16 -29.74 32.12
C ASP A 250 -8.43 -30.60 32.14
N TYR A 251 -9.58 -30.01 32.53
CA TYR A 251 -10.87 -30.68 32.45
C TYR A 251 -11.19 -31.12 31.02
N LEU A 252 -11.04 -30.21 30.04
CA LEU A 252 -11.32 -30.55 28.64
C LEU A 252 -10.39 -31.64 28.13
N LYS A 253 -9.10 -31.62 28.51
CA LYS A 253 -8.15 -32.67 28.14
C LYS A 253 -8.52 -34.01 28.77
N GLU A 254 -8.59 -34.07 30.10
CA GLU A 254 -8.66 -35.32 30.85
C GLU A 254 -10.06 -35.94 30.89
N ARG A 255 -11.10 -35.11 30.94
CA ARG A 255 -12.49 -35.55 31.18
C ARG A 255 -13.34 -35.62 29.92
N ILE A 256 -12.95 -34.87 28.88
CA ILE A 256 -13.68 -34.86 27.60
C ILE A 256 -12.82 -35.50 26.52
N TYR A 257 -11.73 -34.84 26.10
CA TYR A 257 -10.93 -35.22 24.94
C TYR A 257 -10.36 -36.64 25.06
N GLN A 258 -9.68 -37.00 26.16
CA GLN A 258 -9.10 -38.33 26.34
C GLN A 258 -10.15 -39.46 26.32
N GLN A 259 -11.38 -39.20 26.77
CA GLN A 259 -12.44 -40.20 26.75
C GLN A 259 -13.01 -40.44 25.35
N ILE A 260 -12.98 -39.41 24.51
CA ILE A 260 -13.56 -39.47 23.17
C ILE A 260 -12.51 -39.71 22.07
N ASN A 261 -11.22 -39.51 22.34
CA ASN A 261 -10.18 -39.46 21.31
C ASN A 261 -10.09 -40.75 20.49
N ASP A 262 -10.14 -41.90 21.14
CA ASP A 262 -9.93 -43.21 20.51
C ASP A 262 -11.21 -44.00 20.22
N ILE A 263 -12.39 -43.39 20.42
CA ILE A 263 -13.68 -44.01 20.12
C ILE A 263 -14.33 -43.41 18.87
N GLU A 264 -15.12 -44.23 18.19
CA GLU A 264 -15.96 -43.83 17.06
C GLU A 264 -17.05 -42.84 17.52
N ILE A 265 -17.47 -41.95 16.62
CA ILE A 265 -18.39 -40.84 16.92
C ILE A 265 -19.70 -41.36 17.50
N GLU A 266 -20.21 -42.48 16.96
CA GLU A 266 -21.45 -43.14 17.35
C GLU A 266 -21.42 -43.70 18.78
N GLN A 267 -20.23 -43.85 19.36
CA GLN A 267 -20.01 -44.39 20.70
C GLN A 267 -19.80 -43.29 21.75
N ILE A 268 -19.72 -42.03 21.32
CA ILE A 268 -19.51 -40.89 22.22
C ILE A 268 -20.78 -40.67 23.05
N PRO A 269 -20.66 -40.57 24.39
CA PRO A 269 -21.79 -40.22 25.26
C PRO A 269 -22.52 -38.95 24.79
N GLN A 270 -23.84 -39.03 24.67
CA GLN A 270 -24.69 -37.92 24.19
C GLN A 270 -24.44 -36.62 24.97
N GLU A 271 -24.22 -36.69 26.28
CA GLU A 271 -23.93 -35.51 27.11
C GLU A 271 -22.64 -34.78 26.66
N GLN A 272 -21.59 -35.52 26.29
CA GLN A 272 -20.32 -34.94 25.81
C GLN A 272 -20.49 -34.37 24.41
N GLU A 273 -21.20 -35.07 23.53
CA GLU A 273 -21.51 -34.58 22.19
C GLU A 273 -22.32 -33.27 22.26
N ASP A 274 -23.36 -33.23 23.09
CA ASP A 274 -24.19 -32.05 23.30
C ASP A 274 -23.40 -30.90 23.91
N TYR A 275 -22.51 -31.18 24.86
CA TYR A 275 -21.62 -30.17 25.42
C TYR A 275 -20.70 -29.56 24.35
N ILE A 276 -20.03 -30.40 23.54
CA ILE A 276 -19.13 -29.94 22.48
C ILE A 276 -19.89 -29.12 21.42
N LYS A 277 -21.05 -29.60 20.97
CA LYS A 277 -21.81 -28.98 19.88
C LYS A 277 -22.65 -27.78 20.31
N ASN A 278 -23.23 -27.80 21.51
CA ASN A 278 -24.25 -26.83 21.93
C ASN A 278 -23.75 -25.87 23.02
N LYS A 279 -22.77 -26.27 23.84
CA LYS A 279 -22.17 -25.39 24.86
C LYS A 279 -20.87 -24.75 24.35
N LEU A 280 -19.95 -25.55 23.81
CA LEU A 280 -18.70 -25.11 23.18
C LEU A 280 -18.84 -24.74 21.69
N PHE A 281 -20.02 -24.97 21.09
CA PHE A 281 -20.35 -24.52 19.74
C PHE A 281 -19.45 -25.05 18.60
N PHE A 282 -18.71 -26.14 18.81
CA PHE A 282 -18.03 -26.78 17.69
C PHE A 282 -19.06 -27.25 16.67
N ALA A 283 -18.69 -27.21 15.38
CA ALA A 283 -19.58 -27.67 14.31
C ALA A 283 -19.80 -29.19 14.39
N THR A 284 -18.72 -29.93 14.70
CA THR A 284 -18.67 -31.39 14.81
C THR A 284 -17.75 -31.78 15.96
N VAL A 285 -17.84 -33.03 16.42
CA VAL A 285 -16.95 -33.52 17.49
C VAL A 285 -15.53 -33.70 16.96
N GLU A 286 -15.40 -34.04 15.69
CA GLU A 286 -14.14 -34.19 14.97
C GLU A 286 -13.36 -32.88 14.90
N ASN A 287 -14.05 -31.74 14.74
CA ASN A 287 -13.40 -30.44 14.83
C ASN A 287 -12.82 -30.17 16.22
N PHE A 288 -13.53 -30.59 17.28
CA PHE A 288 -13.02 -30.50 18.65
C PHE A 288 -11.81 -31.42 18.84
N LYS A 289 -11.91 -32.70 18.42
CA LYS A 289 -10.80 -33.66 18.47
C LYS A 289 -9.58 -33.13 17.75
N TYR A 290 -9.75 -32.61 16.53
CA TYR A 290 -8.67 -32.03 15.73
C TYR A 290 -7.97 -30.86 16.45
N CYS A 291 -8.73 -29.92 17.03
CA CYS A 291 -8.13 -28.82 17.80
C CYS A 291 -7.26 -29.32 18.96
N PHE A 292 -7.73 -30.33 19.69
CA PHE A 292 -7.00 -30.90 20.82
C PHE A 292 -5.83 -31.79 20.40
N GLU A 293 -5.93 -32.51 19.28
CA GLU A 293 -4.83 -33.29 18.70
C GLU A 293 -3.66 -32.39 18.30
N ILE A 294 -3.94 -31.30 17.58
CA ILE A 294 -2.94 -30.31 17.17
C ILE A 294 -2.30 -29.66 18.40
N HIS A 295 -3.11 -29.34 19.41
CA HIS A 295 -2.60 -28.79 20.66
C HIS A 295 -1.73 -29.79 21.45
N ASP A 296 -2.12 -31.05 21.53
CA ASP A 296 -1.34 -32.08 22.23
C ASP A 296 0.03 -32.31 21.57
N ARG A 297 0.08 -32.31 20.23
CA ARG A 297 1.35 -32.33 19.47
C ARG A 297 2.22 -31.11 19.74
N GLN A 298 1.63 -29.93 19.89
CA GLN A 298 2.36 -28.71 20.22
C GLN A 298 2.97 -28.76 21.62
N ILE A 299 2.24 -29.27 22.60
CA ILE A 299 2.74 -29.43 23.98
C ILE A 299 3.86 -30.48 24.03
N LYS A 300 3.74 -31.57 23.26
CA LYS A 300 4.71 -32.67 23.21
C LYS A 300 5.80 -32.51 22.16
N LYS A 301 5.96 -31.33 21.54
CA LYS A 301 6.93 -31.11 20.45
C LYS A 301 8.40 -31.34 20.79
N ALA A 302 8.73 -31.46 22.08
CA ALA A 302 10.08 -31.82 22.53
C ALA A 302 10.36 -33.33 22.43
N ASP A 303 9.31 -34.15 22.31
CA ASP A 303 9.43 -35.61 22.17
C ASP A 303 9.82 -35.96 20.73
N ALA A 304 10.87 -36.78 20.57
CA ALA A 304 11.45 -37.08 19.26
C ALA A 304 10.49 -37.77 18.27
N ASP A 305 9.47 -38.47 18.79
CA ASP A 305 8.49 -39.22 18.00
C ASP A 305 7.24 -38.38 17.64
N VAL A 306 7.15 -37.14 18.13
CA VAL A 306 6.01 -36.25 17.90
C VAL A 306 6.35 -35.21 16.84
N GLN A 307 5.61 -35.23 15.74
CA GLN A 307 5.74 -34.20 14.72
C GLN A 307 5.12 -32.88 15.19
N GLU A 308 5.90 -31.79 15.22
CA GLU A 308 5.38 -30.45 15.53
C GLU A 308 4.26 -30.04 14.55
N PRO A 309 3.18 -29.38 15.01
CA PRO A 309 2.15 -28.90 14.11
C PRO A 309 2.62 -27.81 13.16
N THR A 310 2.17 -27.90 11.93
CA THR A 310 2.43 -26.92 10.88
C THR A 310 1.57 -25.67 11.05
N GLU A 311 1.99 -24.57 10.42
CA GLU A 311 1.19 -23.33 10.37
C GLU A 311 -0.18 -23.55 9.69
N LEU A 312 -0.26 -24.44 8.69
CA LEU A 312 -1.52 -24.75 8.01
C LEU A 312 -2.52 -25.47 8.93
N GLU A 313 -2.04 -26.40 9.76
CA GLU A 313 -2.87 -27.07 10.77
C GLU A 313 -3.37 -26.07 11.81
N TRP A 314 -2.51 -25.18 12.31
CA TRP A 314 -2.91 -24.10 13.21
C TRP A 314 -3.92 -23.14 12.59
N ASN A 315 -3.73 -22.77 11.32
CA ASN A 315 -4.69 -21.95 10.58
C ASN A 315 -6.07 -22.60 10.48
N GLU A 316 -6.14 -23.93 10.38
CA GLU A 316 -7.43 -24.63 10.40
C GLU A 316 -8.05 -24.64 11.80
N VAL A 317 -7.27 -24.81 12.85
CA VAL A 317 -7.74 -24.66 14.25
C VAL A 317 -8.35 -23.27 14.48
N TYR A 318 -7.69 -22.19 14.05
CA TYR A 318 -8.22 -20.84 14.19
C TYR A 318 -9.54 -20.65 13.43
N LYS A 319 -9.67 -21.19 12.21
CA LYS A 319 -10.93 -21.16 11.45
C LYS A 319 -12.05 -21.95 12.13
N ILE A 320 -11.74 -23.11 12.72
CA ILE A 320 -12.71 -23.92 13.47
C ILE A 320 -13.26 -23.10 14.64
N LEU A 321 -12.39 -22.47 15.41
CA LEU A 321 -12.78 -21.65 16.57
C LEU A 321 -13.52 -20.39 16.16
N GLU A 322 -13.16 -19.76 15.03
CA GLU A 322 -13.91 -18.63 14.49
C GLU A 322 -15.34 -19.05 14.09
N LYS A 323 -15.50 -20.24 13.49
CA LYS A 323 -16.85 -20.80 13.20
C LYS A 323 -17.63 -21.09 14.48
N ALA A 324 -16.98 -21.63 15.51
CA ALA A 324 -17.60 -21.88 16.81
C ALA A 324 -18.10 -20.58 17.46
N TYR A 325 -17.27 -19.54 17.43
CA TYR A 325 -17.63 -18.20 17.90
C TYR A 325 -18.82 -17.60 17.11
N ARG A 326 -18.83 -17.71 15.77
CA ARG A 326 -19.98 -17.26 14.96
C ARG A 326 -21.25 -18.04 15.29
N LYS A 327 -21.13 -19.35 15.52
CA LYS A 327 -22.25 -20.20 15.97
C LYS A 327 -22.74 -19.78 17.35
N LYS A 328 -21.85 -19.46 18.29
CA LYS A 328 -22.18 -18.90 19.62
C LYS A 328 -23.04 -17.64 19.50
N ILE A 329 -22.61 -16.67 18.70
CA ILE A 329 -23.35 -15.41 18.49
C ILE A 329 -24.75 -15.71 17.91
N THR A 330 -24.80 -16.56 16.89
CA THR A 330 -26.05 -16.97 16.24
C THR A 330 -27.02 -17.59 17.25
N MET A 331 -26.54 -18.51 18.08
CA MET A 331 -27.34 -19.16 19.12
C MET A 331 -27.76 -18.19 20.23
N GLY A 332 -26.89 -17.25 20.62
CA GLY A 332 -27.24 -16.19 21.56
C GLY A 332 -28.40 -15.33 21.05
N ARG A 333 -28.39 -14.98 19.76
CA ARG A 333 -29.50 -14.25 19.11
C ARG A 333 -30.79 -15.06 19.10
N ARG A 334 -30.72 -16.36 18.79
CA ARG A 334 -31.90 -17.25 18.85
C ARG A 334 -32.46 -17.38 20.26
N ASN A 335 -31.58 -17.50 21.26
CA ASN A 335 -32.00 -17.53 22.66
C ASN A 335 -32.68 -16.24 23.08
N ALA A 336 -32.19 -15.08 22.64
CA ALA A 336 -32.86 -13.80 22.88
C ALA A 336 -34.26 -13.74 22.25
N LEU A 337 -34.45 -14.31 21.05
CA LEU A 337 -35.78 -14.45 20.44
C LEU A 337 -36.70 -15.37 21.24
N LYS A 338 -36.16 -16.52 21.69
CA LYS A 338 -36.86 -17.48 22.55
C LYS A 338 -37.31 -16.85 23.86
N GLU A 339 -36.39 -16.20 24.58
CA GLU A 339 -36.67 -15.48 25.82
C GLU A 339 -37.72 -14.39 25.60
N LYS A 340 -37.62 -13.63 24.50
CA LYS A 340 -38.61 -12.59 24.19
C LYS A 340 -40.01 -13.16 23.97
N ARG A 341 -40.12 -14.33 23.33
CA ARG A 341 -41.38 -15.02 23.12
C ARG A 341 -41.94 -15.56 24.45
N GLU A 342 -41.09 -16.20 25.25
CA GLU A 342 -41.50 -16.84 26.52
C GLU A 342 -41.91 -15.86 27.62
N GLN A 343 -41.59 -14.57 27.47
CA GLN A 343 -42.06 -13.48 28.34
C GLN A 343 -43.55 -13.16 28.21
N GLU A 344 -44.21 -13.56 27.11
CA GLU A 344 -45.59 -13.21 26.83
C GLU A 344 -46.48 -14.46 26.82
N GLU A 345 -47.49 -14.49 27.69
CA GLU A 345 -48.36 -15.66 27.87
C GLU A 345 -49.31 -15.86 26.68
N ARG A 346 -49.65 -14.78 25.96
CA ARG A 346 -50.53 -14.86 24.79
C ARG A 346 -49.70 -15.13 23.54
N GLU A 347 -49.84 -16.34 23.00
CA GLU A 347 -49.04 -16.82 21.86
C GLU A 347 -48.99 -15.86 20.65
N GLN A 348 -50.12 -15.24 20.30
CA GLN A 348 -50.17 -14.24 19.22
C GLN A 348 -49.35 -12.98 19.53
N LEU A 349 -49.37 -12.50 20.78
CA LEU A 349 -48.55 -11.36 21.21
C LEU A 349 -47.08 -11.78 21.37
N ALA A 350 -46.82 -13.02 21.77
CA ALA A 350 -45.48 -13.56 21.92
C ALA A 350 -44.75 -13.64 20.58
N PHE A 351 -45.41 -14.19 19.56
CA PHE A 351 -44.88 -14.22 18.20
C PHE A 351 -44.65 -12.81 17.64
N LYS A 352 -45.62 -11.92 17.81
CA LYS A 352 -45.49 -10.52 17.36
C LYS A 352 -44.31 -9.81 18.05
N SER A 353 -44.18 -9.94 19.37
CA SER A 353 -43.11 -9.30 20.14
C SER A 353 -41.72 -9.80 19.75
N MET A 354 -41.59 -11.09 19.46
CA MET A 354 -40.36 -11.68 18.92
C MET A 354 -40.05 -11.15 17.52
N MET A 355 -41.06 -11.05 16.65
CA MET A 355 -40.91 -10.50 15.29
C MET A 355 -40.55 -9.00 15.32
N GLU A 356 -41.09 -8.22 16.26
CA GLU A 356 -40.74 -6.81 16.47
C GLU A 356 -39.28 -6.66 16.97
N LEU A 357 -38.85 -7.51 17.91
CA LEU A 357 -37.45 -7.55 18.34
C LEU A 357 -36.49 -7.79 17.17
N ALA A 358 -36.79 -8.76 16.31
CA ALA A 358 -35.95 -9.08 15.15
C ALA A 358 -36.06 -8.04 14.02
N LEU A 359 -37.30 -7.77 13.60
CA LEU A 359 -37.66 -7.16 12.33
C LEU A 359 -38.39 -5.83 12.47
N GLY A 360 -38.43 -5.22 13.66
CA GLY A 360 -38.96 -3.88 13.88
C GLY A 360 -38.31 -2.80 13.00
N SER A 361 -39.01 -1.69 12.77
CA SER A 361 -38.50 -0.57 11.98
C SER A 361 -38.79 0.78 12.65
N PRO A 362 -37.79 1.69 12.78
CA PRO A 362 -36.42 1.57 12.27
C PRO A 362 -35.51 0.63 13.09
N ASN A 363 -35.76 0.44 14.40
CA ASN A 363 -34.85 -0.27 15.30
C ASN A 363 -35.40 -1.64 15.76
N PRO A 364 -34.53 -2.53 16.30
CA PRO A 364 -34.98 -3.73 17.00
C PRO A 364 -35.96 -3.39 18.14
N GLY A 365 -37.10 -4.08 18.18
CA GLY A 365 -38.15 -3.87 19.19
C GLY A 365 -39.20 -2.83 18.81
N ASP A 366 -38.98 -2.04 17.76
CA ASP A 366 -40.01 -1.16 17.18
C ASP A 366 -41.11 -2.00 16.49
N PRO A 367 -42.29 -1.41 16.19
CA PRO A 367 -43.32 -2.09 15.42
C PRO A 367 -42.81 -2.63 14.08
N LEU A 368 -43.44 -3.70 13.60
CA LEU A 368 -43.15 -4.22 12.28
C LEU A 368 -43.36 -3.16 11.18
N PRO A 369 -42.63 -3.25 10.05
CA PRO A 369 -42.82 -2.36 8.92
C PRO A 369 -44.28 -2.29 8.49
N LYS A 370 -44.69 -1.14 7.98
CA LYS A 370 -46.07 -0.94 7.54
C LYS A 370 -46.42 -1.94 6.43
N MET A 371 -47.49 -2.70 6.63
CA MET A 371 -47.99 -3.67 5.65
C MET A 371 -48.48 -2.97 4.37
N PRO A 372 -48.55 -3.69 3.23
CA PRO A 372 -49.17 -3.18 2.01
C PRO A 372 -50.62 -2.75 2.23
N ASN A 373 -51.10 -1.81 1.41
CA ASN A 373 -52.47 -1.31 1.51
C ASN A 373 -53.48 -2.47 1.36
N GLY A 374 -54.46 -2.53 2.27
CA GLY A 374 -55.47 -3.60 2.29
C GLY A 374 -55.14 -4.76 3.24
N TYR A 375 -53.96 -4.74 3.88
CA TYR A 375 -53.53 -5.75 4.84
C TYR A 375 -53.30 -5.15 6.23
N THR A 376 -53.73 -5.88 7.25
CA THR A 376 -53.63 -5.51 8.67
C THR A 376 -53.02 -6.59 9.54
N THR A 377 -52.98 -7.84 9.06
CA THR A 377 -52.40 -8.97 9.81
C THR A 377 -51.43 -9.79 8.98
N LEU A 378 -50.49 -10.48 9.65
CA LEU A 378 -49.59 -11.43 8.98
C LEU A 378 -50.31 -12.66 8.42
N GLN A 379 -51.50 -12.99 8.93
CA GLN A 379 -52.34 -14.05 8.37
C GLN A 379 -52.86 -13.66 6.98
N GLU A 380 -53.36 -12.42 6.81
CA GLU A 380 -53.80 -11.95 5.49
C GLU A 380 -52.63 -11.91 4.49
N ILE A 381 -51.42 -11.58 4.95
CA ILE A 381 -50.19 -11.68 4.14
C ILE A 381 -49.91 -13.13 3.73
N PHE A 382 -50.09 -14.09 4.63
CA PHE A 382 -49.91 -15.52 4.35
C PHE A 382 -50.94 -16.09 3.35
N ASP A 383 -52.17 -15.58 3.37
CA ASP A 383 -53.23 -16.05 2.47
C ASP A 383 -53.03 -15.55 1.02
N HIS A 384 -52.12 -14.60 0.78
CA HIS A 384 -51.94 -13.91 -0.52
C HIS A 384 -50.47 -13.88 -1.00
N LEU A 385 -49.72 -14.96 -0.76
CA LEU A 385 -48.28 -15.06 -1.11
C LEU A 385 -47.97 -15.00 -2.62
N ASP A 386 -48.99 -15.04 -3.47
CA ASP A 386 -48.91 -14.90 -4.93
C ASP A 386 -48.98 -13.44 -5.40
N GLN A 387 -49.40 -12.51 -4.54
CA GLN A 387 -49.53 -11.10 -4.90
C GLN A 387 -48.22 -10.33 -4.81
N GLU A 388 -47.90 -9.54 -5.84
CA GLU A 388 -46.67 -8.74 -5.90
C GLU A 388 -46.46 -7.79 -4.69
N PRO A 389 -47.45 -7.03 -4.20
CA PRO A 389 -47.27 -6.20 -3.02
C PRO A 389 -46.87 -6.99 -1.76
N VAL A 390 -47.40 -8.21 -1.62
CA VAL A 390 -47.11 -9.13 -0.51
C VAL A 390 -45.70 -9.71 -0.65
N ILE A 391 -45.34 -10.19 -1.84
CA ILE A 391 -44.00 -10.73 -2.13
C ILE A 391 -42.93 -9.67 -1.84
N ARG A 392 -43.18 -8.42 -2.26
CA ARG A 392 -42.29 -7.29 -2.02
C ARG A 392 -42.13 -7.01 -0.53
N TYR A 393 -43.22 -6.92 0.22
CA TYR A 393 -43.17 -6.72 1.67
C TYR A 393 -42.35 -7.80 2.39
N ILE A 394 -42.57 -9.08 2.08
CA ILE A 394 -41.84 -10.18 2.71
C ILE A 394 -40.33 -10.09 2.42
N LYS A 395 -39.95 -9.81 1.17
CA LYS A 395 -38.55 -9.78 0.75
C LYS A 395 -37.80 -8.51 1.16
N GLU A 396 -38.43 -7.35 1.02
CA GLU A 396 -37.78 -6.05 1.18
C GLU A 396 -37.95 -5.47 2.59
N GLU A 397 -39.08 -5.71 3.27
CA GLU A 397 -39.37 -5.13 4.58
C GLU A 397 -39.09 -6.10 5.73
N LEU A 398 -39.47 -7.37 5.55
CA LEU A 398 -39.21 -8.44 6.52
C LEU A 398 -37.90 -9.21 6.26
N TYR A 399 -37.26 -9.01 5.10
CA TYR A 399 -35.99 -9.68 4.73
C TYR A 399 -36.06 -11.22 4.74
N LEU A 400 -37.26 -11.77 4.60
CA LEU A 400 -37.52 -13.21 4.50
C LEU A 400 -37.64 -13.61 3.03
N SER A 401 -37.35 -14.88 2.72
CA SER A 401 -37.86 -15.44 1.46
C SER A 401 -39.34 -15.80 1.63
N VAL A 402 -40.11 -15.82 0.55
CA VAL A 402 -41.54 -16.24 0.59
C VAL A 402 -41.66 -17.67 1.15
N ALA A 403 -40.71 -18.55 0.84
CA ALA A 403 -40.66 -19.91 1.38
C ALA A 403 -40.37 -19.93 2.90
N ASP A 404 -39.41 -19.12 3.36
CA ASP A 404 -39.10 -18.99 4.80
C ASP A 404 -40.31 -18.43 5.57
N PHE A 405 -40.99 -17.40 5.03
CA PHE A 405 -42.19 -16.82 5.63
C PHE A 405 -43.35 -17.83 5.68
N ARG A 406 -43.61 -18.54 4.57
CA ARG A 406 -44.61 -19.61 4.53
C ARG A 406 -44.35 -20.64 5.60
N LYS A 407 -43.11 -21.12 5.70
CA LYS A 407 -42.71 -22.14 6.68
C LYS A 407 -42.92 -21.67 8.12
N ILE A 408 -42.59 -20.42 8.44
CA ILE A 408 -42.87 -19.84 9.77
C ILE A 408 -44.37 -19.89 10.07
N MET A 409 -45.21 -19.44 9.14
CA MET A 409 -46.67 -19.40 9.33
C MET A 409 -47.30 -20.80 9.43
N GLU A 410 -46.80 -21.78 8.66
CA GLU A 410 -47.22 -23.18 8.76
C GLU A 410 -46.89 -23.78 10.14
N ILE A 411 -45.70 -23.48 10.69
CA ILE A 411 -45.32 -23.92 12.04
C ILE A 411 -46.24 -23.29 13.09
N LEU A 412 -46.57 -21.99 12.96
CA LEU A 412 -47.48 -21.30 13.89
C LEU A 412 -48.92 -21.82 13.83
N ALA A 413 -49.34 -22.40 12.72
CA ALA A 413 -50.65 -23.04 12.58
C ALA A 413 -50.72 -24.43 13.22
N THR A 414 -49.58 -25.00 13.63
CA THR A 414 -49.50 -26.34 14.22
C THR A 414 -49.93 -26.31 15.68
N THR A 415 -50.96 -27.09 16.04
CA THR A 415 -51.57 -27.08 17.39
C THR A 415 -50.82 -27.93 18.42
N GLU A 416 -50.01 -28.90 18.00
CA GLU A 416 -49.24 -29.77 18.87
C GLU A 416 -47.74 -29.68 18.55
N ASN A 417 -46.95 -29.33 19.55
CA ASN A 417 -45.47 -29.28 19.51
C ASN A 417 -44.88 -28.55 18.26
N PRO A 418 -45.21 -27.26 18.05
CA PRO A 418 -44.63 -26.47 16.96
C PRO A 418 -43.10 -26.41 17.04
N ASP A 419 -42.43 -26.57 15.89
CA ASP A 419 -40.97 -26.50 15.74
C ASP A 419 -40.45 -25.05 15.86
N TRP A 420 -40.43 -24.55 17.08
CA TRP A 420 -39.97 -23.18 17.38
C TRP A 420 -38.48 -22.97 17.07
N GLU A 421 -37.66 -24.02 17.14
CA GLU A 421 -36.23 -23.91 16.81
C GLU A 421 -36.04 -23.51 15.34
N GLU A 422 -36.85 -24.07 14.44
CA GLU A 422 -36.85 -23.68 13.04
C GLU A 422 -37.37 -22.24 12.86
N VAL A 423 -38.38 -21.81 13.61
CA VAL A 423 -38.87 -20.42 13.59
C VAL A 423 -37.76 -19.45 14.01
N TYR A 424 -37.08 -19.70 15.14
CA TYR A 424 -35.97 -18.86 15.60
C TYR A 424 -34.85 -18.82 14.57
N ARG A 425 -34.52 -19.94 13.94
CA ARG A 425 -33.49 -20.00 12.89
C ARG A 425 -33.86 -19.12 11.69
N LEU A 426 -35.11 -19.17 11.22
CA LEU A 426 -35.56 -18.41 10.06
C LEU A 426 -35.67 -16.91 10.36
N VAL A 427 -36.15 -16.55 11.56
CA VAL A 427 -36.27 -15.15 11.99
C VAL A 427 -34.89 -14.54 12.26
N GLU A 428 -33.97 -15.27 12.90
CA GLU A 428 -32.59 -14.80 13.09
C GLU A 428 -31.88 -14.57 11.75
N LYS A 429 -32.07 -15.48 10.77
CA LYS A 429 -31.55 -15.30 9.40
C LYS A 429 -32.08 -14.02 8.74
N ALA A 430 -33.35 -13.70 8.94
CA ALA A 430 -33.95 -12.46 8.44
C ALA A 430 -33.41 -11.22 9.19
N GLN A 431 -33.28 -11.30 10.51
CA GLN A 431 -32.69 -10.26 11.34
C GLN A 431 -31.27 -9.92 10.89
N THR A 432 -30.44 -10.94 10.64
CA THR A 432 -29.06 -10.79 10.17
C THR A 432 -28.99 -10.08 8.81
N LYS A 433 -29.92 -10.38 7.89
CA LYS A 433 -30.04 -9.65 6.61
C LYS A 433 -30.49 -8.21 6.80
N LYS A 434 -31.58 -8.00 7.56
CA LYS A 434 -32.18 -6.67 7.76
C LYS A 434 -31.20 -5.68 8.38
N ARG A 435 -30.41 -6.15 9.35
CA ARG A 435 -29.45 -5.32 10.08
C ARG A 435 -28.08 -5.22 9.40
N ASN A 436 -27.92 -5.85 8.22
CA ASN A 436 -26.63 -5.98 7.56
C ASN A 436 -25.54 -6.45 8.54
N PHE A 437 -25.89 -7.44 9.38
CA PHE A 437 -25.07 -7.82 10.54
C PHE A 437 -23.78 -8.50 10.07
N THR A 438 -22.65 -7.89 10.41
CA THR A 438 -21.32 -8.47 10.24
C THR A 438 -20.86 -9.05 11.56
N TYR A 439 -20.46 -10.33 11.57
CA TYR A 439 -19.91 -10.93 12.79
C TYR A 439 -18.72 -10.10 13.28
N PRO A 440 -18.76 -9.58 14.52
CA PRO A 440 -17.63 -8.84 15.06
C PRO A 440 -16.45 -9.79 15.18
N PRO A 441 -15.23 -9.41 14.76
CA PRO A 441 -14.08 -10.28 14.97
C PRO A 441 -13.89 -10.53 16.47
N ILE A 442 -13.40 -11.73 16.81
CA ILE A 442 -13.00 -12.06 18.18
C ILE A 442 -12.00 -10.99 18.64
N GLY A 443 -12.13 -10.49 19.88
CA GLY A 443 -11.30 -9.38 20.36
C GLY A 443 -11.98 -8.00 20.33
N LYS A 444 -13.19 -7.87 19.76
CA LYS A 444 -13.96 -6.61 19.77
C LYS A 444 -15.25 -6.78 20.56
N THR A 445 -15.45 -5.93 21.57
CA THR A 445 -16.80 -5.64 22.10
C THR A 445 -17.54 -4.76 21.09
N GLU A 446 -18.82 -5.08 20.81
CA GLU A 446 -19.70 -4.16 20.09
C GLU A 446 -19.70 -2.80 20.83
N ILE A 447 -19.49 -1.71 20.09
CA ILE A 447 -19.60 -0.34 20.61
C ILE A 447 -21.06 0.05 20.62
#